data_AF-A0A7S1SKH4-F1
#
_entry.id   AF-A0A7S1SKH4-F1
#
_cell.length_a   1.000
_cell.length_b   1.000
_cell.length_c   1.000
_cell.angle_alpha   90.00
_cell.angle_beta   90.00
_cell.angle_gamma   90.00
#
_symmetry.space_group_name_H-M   'P 1'
#
loop_
_entity.id
_entity.type
_entity.pdbx_description
1 polymer ?
#
loop_
_entity_poly.entity_id
_entity_poly.type
_entity_poly.pdbx_seq_one_letter_code
_entity_poly.pdbx_strand_id
1 'polypeptide(L)'
;AHLCQAASEPAQHSRSWLQPDFADGDARLLSSAANLLAELPPYRVTLPALPLRFLHNAVPKGEEYVAANAALAGLMGEADASGCCPCLGVALIRSIDVAAGVMHLLTPTPPAKLASVVELHVGSLELPPQMLQSERYISPYCSFFCMPSEGTGAGRTRSRNNLKRAAHHTTSSAG
;
A
#
# COMPACT_ATOMS: atom_id res chain seq x y z
N ALA A 1 -18.53 -10.44 12.83
CA ALA A 1 -18.46 -11.76 12.15
C ALA A 1 -18.27 -11.64 10.62
N HIS A 2 -17.51 -10.65 10.13
CA HIS A 2 -17.49 -10.30 8.70
C HIS A 2 -16.30 -10.88 7.90
N LEU A 3 -15.29 -11.43 8.58
CA LEU A 3 -14.07 -11.99 7.96
C LEU A 3 -14.13 -13.51 7.70
N CYS A 4 -15.28 -14.17 7.91
CA CYS A 4 -15.38 -15.63 7.96
C CYS A 4 -15.58 -16.33 6.62
N GLN A 5 -15.79 -15.62 5.50
CA GLN A 5 -15.87 -16.27 4.19
C GLN A 5 -14.47 -16.35 3.56
N ALA A 6 -13.68 -17.27 4.10
CA ALA A 6 -12.51 -17.78 3.40
C ALA A 6 -13.01 -18.47 2.11
N ALA A 7 -12.49 -18.06 0.95
CA ALA A 7 -12.56 -18.90 -0.23
C ALA A 7 -11.67 -20.12 0.04
N SER A 8 -12.26 -21.17 0.61
CA SER A 8 -11.60 -22.32 1.27
C SER A 8 -10.77 -21.94 2.50
N GLU A 9 -10.89 -22.70 3.61
CA GLU A 9 -9.98 -22.58 4.75
C GLU A 9 -8.54 -22.59 4.23
N PRO A 10 -7.70 -21.58 4.56
CA PRO A 10 -6.28 -21.70 4.27
C PRO A 10 -5.79 -22.92 5.03
N ALA A 11 -5.40 -23.97 4.29
CA ALA A 11 -4.95 -25.23 4.84
C ALA A 11 -3.97 -24.94 5.98
N GLN A 12 -4.36 -25.29 7.21
CA GLN A 12 -3.56 -25.18 8.42
C GLN A 12 -2.40 -26.18 8.33
N HIS A 13 -1.49 -25.98 7.39
CA HIS A 13 -0.19 -26.63 7.43
C HIS A 13 0.65 -25.81 8.38
N SER A 14 0.90 -26.41 9.56
CA SER A 14 2.10 -26.21 10.39
C SER A 14 3.28 -25.75 9.52
N ARG A 15 3.46 -24.45 9.38
CA ARG A 15 4.62 -23.86 8.73
C ARG A 15 5.14 -22.84 9.70
N SER A 16 6.22 -23.23 10.36
CA SER A 16 7.10 -22.34 11.10
C SER A 16 7.34 -21.11 10.23
N TRP A 17 6.87 -19.95 10.66
CA TRP A 17 7.29 -18.69 10.07
C TRP A 17 8.81 -18.66 10.13
N LEU A 18 9.45 -18.85 8.97
CA LEU A 18 10.90 -18.71 8.82
C LEU A 18 11.24 -17.31 9.32
N GLN A 19 11.96 -17.24 10.44
CA GLN A 19 12.65 -16.03 10.85
C GLN A 19 13.82 -15.86 9.88
N PRO A 20 13.80 -14.92 8.93
CA PRO A 20 14.94 -14.71 8.07
C PRO A 20 15.99 -13.94 8.88
N ASP A 21 17.21 -14.45 8.94
CA ASP A 21 18.35 -13.68 9.42
C ASP A 21 18.65 -12.56 8.41
N PHE A 22 18.42 -11.31 8.83
CA PHE A 22 18.61 -10.11 8.01
C PHE A 22 20.09 -9.69 8.04
N ALA A 23 20.92 -10.32 7.21
CA ALA A 23 22.29 -9.89 6.96
C ALA A 23 22.60 -9.96 5.45
N ASP A 24 22.86 -8.78 4.86
CA ASP A 24 23.37 -8.51 3.51
C ASP A 24 23.05 -9.59 2.44
N GLY A 25 21.76 -9.66 2.08
CA GLY A 25 21.22 -10.51 1.00
C GLY A 25 19.78 -10.13 0.60
N ASP A 26 19.36 -8.90 0.91
CA ASP A 26 17.96 -8.51 1.12
C ASP A 26 17.06 -8.57 -0.13
N ALA A 27 17.58 -8.27 -1.31
CA ALA A 27 16.76 -8.20 -2.52
C ALA A 27 16.19 -9.57 -2.93
N ARG A 28 16.97 -10.65 -2.77
CA ARG A 28 16.53 -12.01 -3.12
C ARG A 28 15.52 -12.55 -2.11
N LEU A 29 15.70 -12.21 -0.83
CA LEU A 29 14.75 -12.58 0.23
C LEU A 29 13.41 -11.87 0.04
N LEU A 30 13.42 -10.57 -0.26
CA LEU A 30 12.21 -9.80 -0.53
C LEU A 30 11.47 -10.27 -1.79
N SER A 31 12.21 -10.58 -2.87
CA SER A 31 11.65 -11.15 -4.09
C SER A 31 11.03 -12.54 -3.86
N SER A 32 11.68 -13.37 -3.04
CA SER A 32 11.15 -14.67 -2.62
C SER A 32 9.87 -14.52 -1.78
N ALA A 33 9.87 -13.58 -0.82
CA ALA A 33 8.69 -13.27 -0.02
C ALA A 33 7.52 -12.77 -0.87
N ALA A 34 7.79 -11.96 -1.90
CA ALA A 34 6.77 -11.51 -2.85
C ALA A 34 6.11 -12.69 -3.59
N ASN A 35 6.89 -13.67 -4.03
CA ASN A 35 6.36 -14.89 -4.65
C ASN A 35 5.46 -15.66 -3.69
N LEU A 36 5.90 -15.84 -2.44
CA LEU A 36 5.11 -16.53 -1.42
C LEU A 36 3.79 -15.79 -1.14
N LEU A 37 3.83 -14.47 -0.97
CA LEU A 37 2.63 -13.66 -0.74
C LEU A 37 1.65 -13.74 -1.94
N ALA A 38 2.17 -13.79 -3.17
CA ALA A 38 1.34 -13.95 -4.36
C ALA A 38 0.63 -15.30 -4.41
N GLU A 39 1.23 -16.36 -3.89
CA GLU A 39 0.66 -17.71 -3.86
C GLU A 39 -0.30 -17.95 -2.68
N LEU A 40 -0.26 -17.12 -1.63
CA LEU A 40 -1.14 -17.27 -0.49
C LEU A 40 -2.61 -16.92 -0.82
N PRO A 41 -3.57 -17.76 -0.40
CA PRO A 41 -5.00 -17.45 -0.57
C PRO A 41 -5.41 -16.28 0.33
N PRO A 42 -6.05 -15.23 -0.21
CA PRO A 42 -6.49 -14.11 0.60
C PRO A 42 -7.83 -14.37 1.31
N TYR A 43 -8.03 -13.71 2.44
CA TYR A 43 -9.34 -13.55 3.05
C TYR A 43 -10.19 -12.61 2.21
N ARG A 44 -11.44 -13.00 1.95
CA ARG A 44 -12.39 -12.20 1.19
C ARG A 44 -13.29 -11.41 2.14
N VAL A 45 -13.34 -10.11 1.94
CA VAL A 45 -14.15 -9.17 2.74
C VAL A 45 -15.11 -8.44 1.82
N THR A 46 -16.40 -8.52 2.10
CA THR A 46 -17.41 -7.74 1.37
C THR A 46 -17.33 -6.28 1.80
N LEU A 47 -17.37 -5.35 0.85
CA LEU A 47 -17.43 -3.92 1.13
C LEU A 47 -18.88 -3.50 1.38
N PRO A 48 -19.14 -2.57 2.32
CA PRO A 48 -18.19 -1.87 3.21
C PRO A 48 -18.12 -2.51 4.62
N ALA A 49 -18.06 -3.85 4.73
CA ALA A 49 -18.17 -4.52 6.04
C ALA A 49 -17.05 -4.19 7.02
N LEU A 50 -15.90 -3.72 6.52
CA LEU A 50 -14.80 -3.18 7.33
C LEU A 50 -14.49 -1.74 6.87
N PRO A 51 -14.75 -0.73 7.70
CA PRO A 51 -14.41 0.65 7.38
C PRO A 51 -12.90 0.86 7.33
N LEU A 52 -12.48 1.75 6.43
CA LEU A 52 -11.09 2.18 6.28
C LEU A 52 -10.89 3.52 6.99
N ARG A 53 -9.83 3.63 7.80
CA ARG A 53 -9.41 4.87 8.43
C ARG A 53 -7.97 5.19 8.05
N PHE A 54 -7.75 6.34 7.42
CA PHE A 54 -6.42 6.83 7.09
C PHE A 54 -5.86 7.63 8.26
N LEU A 55 -4.65 7.27 8.71
CA LEU A 55 -4.05 7.86 9.92
C LEU A 55 -3.35 9.19 9.66
N HIS A 56 -2.66 9.31 8.52
CA HIS A 56 -1.76 10.44 8.24
C HIS A 56 -2.16 11.23 6.99
N ASN A 57 -3.05 10.69 6.16
CA ASN A 57 -3.43 11.26 4.89
C ASN A 57 -4.93 11.55 4.86
N ALA A 58 -5.29 12.72 4.32
CA ALA A 58 -6.66 13.01 3.94
C ALA A 58 -6.87 12.45 2.53
N VAL A 59 -7.75 11.46 2.40
CA VAL A 59 -8.12 10.88 1.10
C VAL A 59 -9.44 11.50 0.65
N PRO A 60 -9.55 11.99 -0.60
CA PRO A 60 -10.81 12.46 -1.14
C PRO A 60 -11.91 11.40 -1.07
N LYS A 61 -13.15 11.84 -0.85
CA LYS A 61 -14.31 10.93 -0.84
C LYS A 61 -14.45 10.23 -2.19
N GLY A 62 -14.60 8.92 -2.18
CA GLY A 62 -14.70 8.07 -3.36
C GLY A 62 -13.36 7.46 -3.82
N GLU A 63 -12.23 7.92 -3.27
CA GLU A 63 -10.90 7.41 -3.59
C GLU A 63 -10.31 6.52 -2.49
N GLU A 64 -11.04 6.29 -1.39
CA GLU A 64 -10.55 5.55 -0.22
C GLU A 64 -10.07 4.15 -0.59
N TYR A 65 -10.85 3.43 -1.39
CA TYR A 65 -10.48 2.08 -1.82
C TYR A 65 -9.33 2.06 -2.81
N VAL A 66 -9.20 3.09 -3.65
CA VAL A 66 -8.08 3.21 -4.58
C VAL A 66 -6.80 3.48 -3.80
N ALA A 67 -6.85 4.40 -2.83
CA ALA A 67 -5.72 4.78 -1.98
C ALA A 67 -5.26 3.66 -1.04
N ALA A 68 -6.18 2.79 -0.60
CA ALA A 68 -5.85 1.67 0.28
C ALA A 68 -5.32 0.43 -0.47
N ASN A 69 -5.40 0.40 -1.80
CA ASN A 69 -5.00 -0.78 -2.56
C ASN A 69 -3.48 -0.99 -2.50
N ALA A 70 -3.04 -2.23 -2.26
CA ALA A 70 -1.66 -2.59 -1.93
C ALA A 70 -1.07 -1.96 -0.64
N ALA A 71 -1.89 -1.32 0.19
CA ALA A 71 -1.43 -0.75 1.45
C ALA A 71 -1.31 -1.80 2.55
N LEU A 72 -0.40 -1.55 3.49
CA LEU A 72 -0.40 -2.25 4.78
C LEU A 72 -1.38 -1.55 5.74
N ALA A 73 -2.24 -2.34 6.37
CA ALA A 73 -3.24 -1.86 7.31
C ALA A 73 -3.12 -2.55 8.67
N GLY A 74 -3.39 -1.81 9.74
CA GLY A 74 -3.62 -2.34 11.08
C GLY A 74 -5.02 -2.92 11.19
N LEU A 75 -5.14 -4.11 11.78
CA LEU A 75 -6.40 -4.77 12.11
C LEU A 75 -6.82 -4.33 13.51
N MET A 76 -7.83 -3.48 13.62
CA MET A 76 -8.21 -2.88 14.90
C MET A 76 -9.41 -3.57 15.52
N GLY A 77 -9.35 -3.78 16.83
CA GLY A 77 -10.48 -4.25 17.63
C GLY A 77 -11.36 -3.10 18.14
N GLU A 78 -12.41 -3.47 18.88
CA GLU A 78 -13.29 -2.52 19.56
C GLU A 78 -12.52 -1.59 20.50
N ALA A 79 -12.93 -0.32 20.52
CA ALA A 79 -12.35 0.67 21.41
C ALA A 79 -12.59 0.29 22.89
N ASP A 80 -11.57 0.45 23.72
CA ASP A 80 -11.70 0.29 25.16
C ASP A 80 -12.36 1.54 25.81
N ALA A 81 -12.53 1.50 27.13
CA ALA A 81 -13.11 2.62 27.90
C ALA A 81 -12.30 3.93 27.80
N SER A 82 -11.04 3.86 27.35
CA SER A 82 -10.20 5.04 27.09
C SER A 82 -10.37 5.61 25.68
N GLY A 83 -11.16 4.94 24.82
CA GLY A 83 -11.31 5.27 23.40
C GLY A 83 -10.16 4.77 22.54
N CYS A 84 -9.30 3.89 23.07
CA CYS A 84 -8.17 3.33 22.34
C CYS A 84 -8.59 2.00 21.69
N CYS A 85 -8.47 1.93 20.36
CA CYS A 85 -8.67 0.67 19.64
C CYS A 85 -7.38 -0.16 19.71
N PRO A 86 -7.40 -1.41 20.20
CA PRO A 86 -6.22 -2.26 20.22
C PRO A 86 -5.91 -2.76 18.80
N CYS A 87 -4.63 -2.75 18.42
CA CYS A 87 -4.16 -3.37 17.19
C CYS A 87 -4.01 -4.88 17.39
N LEU A 88 -4.86 -5.66 16.72
CA LEU A 88 -4.92 -7.12 16.82
C LEU A 88 -3.92 -7.82 15.88
N GLY A 89 -3.40 -7.09 14.89
CA GLY A 89 -2.44 -7.57 13.91
C GLY A 89 -2.31 -6.62 12.72
N VAL A 90 -1.63 -7.08 11.66
CA VAL A 90 -1.47 -6.36 10.40
C VAL A 90 -2.02 -7.16 9.23
N ALA A 91 -2.45 -6.47 8.19
CA ALA A 91 -2.90 -7.08 6.94
C ALA A 91 -2.34 -6.31 5.75
N LEU A 92 -1.97 -7.05 4.71
CA LEU A 92 -1.73 -6.52 3.38
C LEU A 92 -3.05 -6.53 2.60
N ILE A 93 -3.47 -5.37 2.13
CA ILE A 93 -4.62 -5.24 1.23
C ILE A 93 -4.14 -5.63 -0.18
N ARG A 94 -4.28 -6.91 -0.52
CA ARG A 94 -3.75 -7.47 -1.77
C ARG A 94 -4.41 -6.88 -3.00
N SER A 95 -5.73 -6.77 -2.97
CA SER A 95 -6.51 -6.16 -4.04
C SER A 95 -7.86 -5.70 -3.53
N ILE A 96 -8.39 -4.64 -4.15
CA ILE A 96 -9.78 -4.22 -3.97
C ILE A 96 -10.47 -4.23 -5.32
N ASP A 97 -11.55 -4.99 -5.42
CA ASP A 97 -12.47 -4.98 -6.55
C ASP A 97 -13.72 -4.20 -6.14
N VAL A 98 -13.73 -2.91 -6.47
CA VAL A 98 -14.84 -2.01 -6.15
C VAL A 98 -16.11 -2.39 -6.92
N ALA A 99 -15.97 -2.91 -8.15
CA ALA A 99 -17.11 -3.32 -8.97
C ALA A 99 -17.80 -4.57 -8.40
N ALA A 100 -17.02 -5.53 -7.92
CA ALA A 100 -17.54 -6.70 -7.20
C ALA A 100 -17.88 -6.42 -5.73
N GLY A 101 -17.50 -5.25 -5.20
CA GLY A 101 -17.69 -4.89 -3.80
C GLY A 101 -16.90 -5.78 -2.84
N VAL A 102 -15.66 -6.13 -3.19
CA VAL A 102 -14.83 -7.11 -2.45
C VAL A 102 -13.42 -6.59 -2.24
N MET A 103 -12.88 -6.81 -1.05
CA MET A 103 -11.48 -6.60 -0.70
C MET A 103 -10.81 -7.93 -0.31
N HIS A 104 -9.57 -8.12 -0.75
CA HIS A 104 -8.76 -9.31 -0.49
C HIS A 104 -7.63 -8.97 0.48
N LEU A 105 -7.60 -9.64 1.63
CA LEU A 105 -6.62 -9.39 2.68
C LEU A 105 -5.68 -10.60 2.86
N LEU A 106 -4.38 -10.33 2.98
CA LEU A 106 -3.39 -11.30 3.44
C LEU A 106 -2.98 -10.92 4.86
N THR A 107 -3.10 -11.84 5.80
CA THR A 107 -2.71 -11.58 7.18
C THR A 107 -2.23 -12.86 7.86
N PRO A 108 -1.17 -12.79 8.68
CA PRO A 108 -0.79 -13.89 9.55
C PRO A 108 -1.69 -14.00 10.79
N THR A 109 -2.64 -13.08 10.97
CA THR A 109 -3.50 -12.99 12.16
C THR A 109 -4.46 -14.17 12.19
N PRO A 110 -4.51 -14.95 13.29
CA PRO A 110 -5.34 -16.14 13.36
C PRO A 110 -6.85 -15.81 13.30
N PRO A 111 -7.68 -16.70 12.72
CA PRO A 111 -9.12 -16.46 12.54
C PRO A 111 -9.87 -16.04 13.81
N ALA A 112 -9.46 -16.57 14.97
CA ALA A 112 -10.07 -16.22 16.26
C ALA A 112 -9.97 -14.72 16.57
N LYS A 113 -8.85 -14.07 16.22
CA LYS A 113 -8.66 -12.62 16.39
C LYS A 113 -9.33 -11.82 15.27
N LEU A 114 -9.40 -12.38 14.06
CA LEU A 114 -10.09 -11.74 12.93
C LEU A 114 -11.59 -11.53 13.20
N ALA A 115 -12.21 -12.39 14.00
CA ALA A 115 -13.62 -12.27 14.35
C ALA A 115 -13.96 -10.98 15.13
N SER A 116 -13.00 -10.43 15.87
CA SER A 116 -13.14 -9.21 16.68
C SER A 116 -12.61 -7.94 16.02
N VAL A 117 -12.21 -8.01 14.75
CA VAL A 117 -11.75 -6.82 13.99
C VAL A 117 -12.96 -5.99 13.57
N VAL A 118 -12.88 -4.69 13.78
CA VAL A 118 -13.99 -3.73 13.56
C VAL A 118 -13.66 -2.67 12.53
N GLU A 119 -12.38 -2.35 12.35
CA GLU A 119 -11.91 -1.34 11.39
C GLU A 119 -10.49 -1.64 10.90
N LEU A 120 -10.13 -1.09 9.75
CA LEU A 120 -8.77 -1.13 9.20
C LEU A 120 -8.14 0.26 9.26
N HIS A 121 -6.96 0.35 9.86
CA HIS A 121 -6.19 1.60 9.90
C HIS A 121 -5.09 1.56 8.85
N VAL A 122 -5.17 2.42 7.84
CA VAL A 122 -4.20 2.55 6.77
C VAL A 122 -3.19 3.63 7.13
N GLY A 123 -1.94 3.22 7.32
CA GLY A 123 -0.81 4.11 7.59
C GLY A 123 -0.08 4.54 6.30
N SER A 124 1.09 5.15 6.47
CA SER A 124 1.98 5.54 5.36
C SER A 124 3.03 4.46 5.04
N LEU A 125 2.77 3.21 5.40
CA LEU A 125 3.73 2.13 5.23
C LEU A 125 3.59 1.53 3.83
N GLU A 126 4.59 1.79 2.99
CA GLU A 126 4.68 1.25 1.65
C GLU A 126 5.46 -0.06 1.62
N LEU A 127 5.15 -0.93 0.65
CA LEU A 127 5.92 -2.14 0.40
C LEU A 127 7.27 -1.76 -0.23
N PRO A 128 8.39 -2.41 0.17
CA PRO A 128 9.66 -2.24 -0.52
C PRO A 128 9.53 -2.52 -2.02
N PRO A 129 10.13 -1.72 -2.91
CA PRO A 129 10.04 -1.91 -4.36
C PRO A 129 10.45 -3.32 -4.84
N GLN A 130 11.39 -3.95 -4.13
CA GLN A 130 11.85 -5.32 -4.40
C GLN A 130 10.76 -6.37 -4.14
N MET A 131 9.73 -6.04 -3.36
CA MET A 131 8.55 -6.90 -3.18
C MET A 131 7.49 -6.69 -4.26
N LEU A 132 7.55 -5.56 -4.98
CA LEU A 132 6.62 -5.26 -6.05
C LEU A 132 7.05 -5.90 -7.39
N GLN A 133 8.27 -6.44 -7.45
CA GLN A 133 8.81 -7.12 -8.63
C GLN A 133 9.51 -8.41 -8.23
N SER A 134 9.06 -9.53 -8.78
CA SER A 134 9.74 -10.82 -8.68
C SER A 134 9.96 -11.40 -10.07
N GLU A 135 10.72 -12.51 -10.16
CA GLU A 135 10.92 -13.22 -11.43
C GLU A 135 9.60 -13.69 -12.07
N ARG A 136 8.54 -13.86 -11.27
CA ARG A 136 7.24 -14.40 -11.73
C ARG A 136 6.14 -13.34 -11.81
N TYR A 137 6.24 -12.26 -11.05
CA TYR A 137 5.16 -11.29 -10.89
C TYR A 137 5.66 -9.87 -10.94
N ILE A 138 4.88 -9.03 -11.60
CA ILE A 138 5.09 -7.59 -11.65
C ILE A 138 3.82 -6.94 -11.10
N SER A 139 3.99 -6.12 -10.07
CA SER A 139 2.89 -5.35 -9.48
C SER A 139 2.39 -4.29 -10.47
N PRO A 140 1.07 -4.04 -10.55
CA PRO A 140 0.50 -2.98 -11.40
C PRO A 140 0.95 -1.58 -10.98
N TYR A 141 1.51 -1.42 -9.77
CA TYR A 141 2.05 -0.16 -9.27
C TYR A 141 3.50 0.10 -9.70
N CYS A 142 4.14 -0.85 -10.39
CA CYS A 142 5.49 -0.65 -10.91
C CYS A 142 5.48 0.09 -12.25
N SER A 143 6.03 1.31 -12.25
CA SER A 143 6.36 2.03 -13.49
C SER A 143 7.78 1.66 -13.96
N PHE A 144 7.90 0.98 -15.09
CA PHE A 144 9.20 0.68 -15.70
C PHE A 144 9.71 1.90 -16.47
N PHE A 145 11.04 2.08 -16.50
CA PHE A 145 11.73 3.19 -17.19
C PHE A 145 11.47 4.59 -16.62
N CYS A 146 10.90 4.68 -15.42
CA CYS A 146 10.84 5.92 -14.67
C CYS A 146 12.03 5.95 -13.70
N MET A 147 12.88 6.98 -13.78
CA MET A 147 13.87 7.21 -12.74
C MET A 147 13.12 7.56 -11.45
N PRO A 148 13.29 6.81 -10.33
CA PRO A 148 12.72 7.22 -9.05
C PRO A 148 13.23 8.63 -8.72
N SER A 149 12.37 9.48 -8.16
CA SER A 149 12.70 10.88 -7.89
C SER A 149 13.92 11.02 -6.96
N GLU A 150 14.17 10.02 -6.12
CA GLU A 150 15.39 9.85 -5.33
C GLU A 150 16.61 9.69 -6.23
N GLY A 151 17.41 10.77 -6.32
CA GLY A 151 18.66 10.80 -7.08
C GLY A 151 18.61 11.59 -8.39
N THR A 152 17.44 12.05 -8.85
CA THR A 152 17.32 12.81 -10.11
C THR A 152 17.79 14.28 -10.00
N GLY A 153 18.17 14.76 -8.82
CA GLY A 153 18.66 16.14 -8.64
C GLY A 153 17.63 17.25 -8.95
N ALA A 154 16.39 16.88 -9.30
CA ALA A 154 15.34 17.81 -9.72
C ALA A 154 14.93 18.84 -8.64
N GLY A 155 15.23 18.55 -7.36
CA GLY A 155 15.02 19.48 -6.25
C GLY A 155 15.98 20.69 -6.21
N ARG A 156 17.01 20.75 -7.06
CA ARG A 156 17.97 21.88 -7.13
C ARG A 156 17.98 22.62 -8.47
N THR A 157 16.90 22.56 -9.24
CA THR A 157 16.75 23.45 -10.40
C THR A 157 16.45 24.86 -9.90
N ARG A 158 17.49 25.62 -9.52
CA ARG A 158 17.37 27.06 -9.30
C ARG A 158 17.10 27.72 -10.63
N SER A 159 15.95 28.39 -10.74
CA SER A 159 15.63 29.28 -11.85
C SER A 159 16.78 30.26 -12.07
N ARG A 160 17.47 30.14 -13.21
CA ARG A 160 18.46 31.12 -13.65
C ARG A 160 17.68 32.25 -14.32
N ASN A 161 17.28 33.25 -13.54
CA ASN A 161 16.48 34.39 -13.97
C ASN A 161 17.28 35.44 -14.79
N ASN A 162 18.32 35.00 -15.50
CA ASN A 162 19.34 35.88 -16.08
C ASN A 162 19.19 36.03 -17.61
N LEU A 163 18.16 35.43 -18.21
CA LEU A 163 17.85 35.65 -19.62
C LEU A 163 17.20 37.03 -19.76
N LYS A 164 18.02 38.06 -19.97
CA LYS A 164 17.54 39.38 -20.41
C LYS A 164 16.85 39.18 -21.75
N ARG A 165 15.51 39.20 -21.73
CA ARG A 165 14.68 39.22 -22.92
C ARG A 165 15.03 40.51 -23.65
N ALA A 166 15.70 40.43 -24.80
CA ALA A 166 16.02 41.59 -25.61
C ALA A 166 14.69 42.28 -25.98
N ALA A 167 14.46 43.47 -25.45
CA ALA A 167 13.32 44.29 -25.81
C ALA A 167 13.52 44.75 -27.25
N HIS A 168 12.61 44.37 -28.14
CA HIS A 168 12.50 44.95 -29.46
C HIS A 168 12.29 46.46 -29.31
N HIS A 169 13.25 47.26 -29.77
CA HIS A 169 13.04 48.68 -30.02
C HIS A 169 12.08 48.82 -31.21
N THR A 170 10.81 49.13 -30.98
CA THR A 170 9.92 49.69 -32.00
C THR A 170 10.00 51.21 -31.94
N THR A 171 10.80 51.82 -32.80
CA THR A 171 10.75 53.26 -33.06
C THR A 171 9.68 53.54 -34.11
N SER A 172 8.53 54.08 -33.69
CA SER A 172 7.63 54.80 -34.61
C SER A 172 7.94 56.29 -34.51
N SER A 173 8.53 56.86 -35.55
CA SER A 173 8.65 58.30 -35.75
C SER A 173 7.34 58.83 -36.33
N ALA A 174 6.62 59.64 -35.55
CA ALA A 174 5.66 60.60 -36.07
C ALA A 174 6.41 61.92 -36.27
N GLY A 175 6.35 62.46 -37.48
CA GLY A 175 6.99 63.71 -37.92
C GLY A 175 6.94 63.79 -39.44
#